data_AF-J2IPU6-F1
#
_entry.id   AF-J2IPU6-F1
#
_cell.length_a   1.000
_cell.length_b   1.000
_cell.length_c   1.000
_cell.angle_alpha   90.00
_cell.angle_beta   90.00
_cell.angle_gamma   90.00
#
_symmetry.space_group_name_H-M   'P 1'
#
loop_
_entity.id
_entity.type
_entity.pdbx_description
1 polymer ?
#
loop_
_entity_poly.entity_id
_entity_poly.type
_entity_poly.pdbx_seq_one_letter_code
_entity_poly.pdbx_strand_id
1 'polypeptide(L)' 'MLRRDLYTCKQTGVLCIGKYPADNSPVVDHKIPHRGDERLFWDVNNLQTVSKAYHDSEKQKQERATPGW' A
#
# COMPACT_ATOMS: atom_id res chain seq x y z
N MET A 1 -5.01 8.43 -5.06
CA MET A 1 -4.24 8.10 -3.83
C MET A 1 -2.97 8.94 -3.70
N LEU A 2 -1.97 8.82 -4.60
CA LEU A 2 -0.66 9.48 -4.39
C LEU A 2 -0.73 10.99 -4.11
N ARG A 3 -1.45 11.75 -4.96
CA ARG A 3 -1.66 13.19 -4.74
C ARG A 3 -2.51 13.51 -3.51
N ARG A 4 -3.52 12.69 -3.20
CA ARG A 4 -4.36 12.81 -1.99
C ARG A 4 -3.51 12.67 -0.74
N ASP A 5 -2.58 11.72 -0.77
CA ASP A 5 -1.71 11.39 0.34
C ASP A 5 -0.41 12.21 0.32
N LEU A 6 -0.33 13.24 -0.52
CA LEU A 6 0.84 14.12 -0.70
C LEU A 6 2.16 13.34 -0.88
N TYR A 7 2.11 12.26 -1.66
CA TYR A 7 3.24 11.34 -1.86
C TYR A 7 3.86 10.86 -0.55
N THR A 8 3.06 10.70 0.50
CA THR A 8 3.53 10.28 1.82
C THR A 8 2.99 8.88 2.11
N CYS A 9 3.88 7.97 2.50
CA CYS A 9 3.52 6.64 2.94
C CYS A 9 2.56 6.74 4.13
N LYS A 10 1.35 6.20 3.98
CA LYS A 10 0.31 6.26 5.02
C LYS A 10 0.62 5.42 6.26
N GLN A 11 1.61 4.54 6.17
CA GLN A 11 2.00 3.62 7.25
C GLN A 11 3.27 4.09 7.98
N THR A 12 4.22 4.70 7.27
CA THR A 12 5.53 5.07 7.84
C THR A 12 5.84 6.57 7.82
N GLY A 13 5.09 7.38 7.05
CA GLY A 13 5.36 8.82 6.89
C GLY A 13 6.50 9.16 5.92
N VAL A 14 7.18 8.18 5.34
CA VAL A 14 8.26 8.41 4.36
C VAL A 14 7.70 9.02 3.06
N LEU A 15 8.45 9.97 2.47
CA LEU A 15 8.13 10.52 1.16
C LEU A 15 8.38 9.50 0.03
N CYS A 16 7.31 9.18 -0.69
CA CYS A 16 7.24 8.27 -1.83
C CYS A 16 7.58 8.98 -3.16
N ILE A 17 8.80 9.51 -3.27
CA ILE A 17 9.26 10.31 -4.42
C ILE A 17 10.32 9.60 -5.27
N GLY A 18 10.72 8.38 -4.87
CA GLY A 18 11.74 7.61 -5.58
C GLY A 18 11.26 7.10 -6.94
N LYS A 19 12.19 6.97 -7.89
CA LYS A 19 11.94 6.23 -9.13
C LYS A 19 11.93 4.74 -8.85
N TYR A 20 10.94 4.00 -9.36
CA TYR A 20 10.90 2.55 -9.25
C TYR A 20 12.20 1.90 -9.79
N PRO A 21 12.80 0.91 -9.10
CA PRO A 21 12.32 0.21 -7.90
C PRO A 21 12.95 0.69 -6.58
N ALA A 22 13.27 1.98 -6.43
CA ALA A 22 13.84 2.49 -5.19
C ALA A 22 12.93 2.23 -3.97
N ASP A 23 13.51 2.12 -2.78
CA ASP A 23 12.81 1.83 -1.53
C ASP A 23 11.68 2.83 -1.22
N ASN A 24 11.92 4.10 -1.56
CA ASN A 24 10.94 5.17 -1.43
C ASN A 24 10.16 5.45 -2.72
N SER A 25 10.07 4.50 -3.65
CA SER A 25 9.15 4.59 -4.78
C SER A 25 7.70 4.37 -4.33
N PRO A 26 6.73 5.09 -4.91
CA PRO A 26 5.33 4.97 -4.54
C PRO A 26 4.74 3.64 -5.01
N VAL A 27 4.01 2.98 -4.11
CA VAL A 27 3.17 1.81 -4.39
C VAL A 27 1.75 2.10 -3.91
N VAL A 28 0.78 1.57 -4.63
CA VAL A 28 -0.64 1.65 -4.28
C VAL A 28 -1.01 0.34 -3.65
N ASP A 29 -1.52 0.41 -2.44
CA ASP A 29 -1.84 -0.76 -1.62
C ASP A 29 -3.31 -0.77 -1.21
N HIS A 30 -3.88 -1.96 -1.06
CA HIS A 30 -5.20 -2.16 -0.48
C HIS A 30 -5.07 -2.37 1.04
N LYS A 31 -5.68 -1.48 1.83
CA LYS A 31 -5.75 -1.58 3.30
C LYS A 31 -6.37 -2.91 3.73
N ILE A 32 -7.51 -3.25 3.11
CA ILE A 32 -8.22 -4.52 3.24
C ILE A 32 -7.92 -5.32 1.97
N PRO A 33 -7.31 -6.51 2.07
CA PRO A 33 -7.09 -7.37 0.92
C PRO A 33 -8.40 -7.65 0.19
N HIS A 34 -8.47 -7.35 -1.10
CA HIS A 34 -9.73 -7.44 -1.85
C HIS A 34 -10.19 -8.89 -2.07
N ARG A 35 -9.28 -9.88 -2.10
CA ARG A 35 -9.60 -11.33 -2.22
C ARG A 35 -10.60 -11.68 -3.33
N GLY A 36 -10.53 -10.96 -4.46
CA GLY A 36 -11.45 -11.12 -5.60
C GLY A 36 -12.74 -10.31 -5.51
N ASP A 37 -13.02 -9.62 -4.39
CA ASP A 37 -14.09 -8.65 -4.31
C ASP A 37 -13.72 -7.38 -5.09
N GLU A 38 -14.37 -7.19 -6.23
CA GLU A 38 -14.17 -6.05 -7.11
C GLU A 38 -14.53 -4.71 -6.44
N ARG A 39 -15.49 -4.70 -5.51
CA ARG A 39 -15.85 -3.48 -4.77
C ARG A 39 -14.69 -3.00 -3.93
N LEU A 40 -14.03 -3.93 -3.22
CA LEU A 40 -12.83 -3.61 -2.43
C LEU A 40 -11.64 -3.26 -3.32
N PHE A 41 -11.56 -3.84 -4.51
CA PHE A 41 -10.47 -3.55 -5.45
C PHE A 41 -10.50 -2.09 -5.92
N TRP A 42 -11.69 -1.56 -6.23
CA TRP A 42 -11.88 -0.20 -6.74
C TRP A 42 -12.21 0.86 -5.68
N ASP A 43 -12.45 0.47 -4.42
CA ASP A 43 -12.77 1.41 -3.36
C ASP A 43 -11.58 2.34 -3.05
N VAL A 44 -11.72 3.61 -3.41
CA VAL A 44 -10.73 4.67 -3.16
C VAL A 44 -10.40 4.84 -1.68
N ASN A 45 -11.32 4.50 -0.77
CA ASN A 45 -11.08 4.53 0.67
C ASN A 45 -10.27 3.32 1.14
N ASN A 46 -10.34 2.21 0.42
CA ASN A 46 -9.52 1.02 0.63
C ASN A 46 -8.11 1.17 0.05
N LEU A 47 -7.91 2.04 -0.94
CA LEU A 47 -6.59 2.33 -1.51
C LEU A 47 -5.77 3.32 -0.66
N GLN A 48 -4.49 3.03 -0.47
CA GLN A 48 -3.51 3.90 0.21
C GLN A 48 -2.18 3.99 -0.53
N THR A 49 -1.47 5.10 -0.33
CA THR A 49 -0.09 5.27 -0.78
C THR A 49 0.87 4.69 0.25
N VAL A 50 1.77 3.82 -0.17
CA VAL A 50 2.86 3.28 0.66
C VAL A 50 4.19 3.30 -0.09
N SER A 51 5.31 3.21 0.64
CA SER A 51 6.61 3.02 0.01
C SER A 51 6.81 1.56 -0.40
N LYS A 52 7.59 1.32 -1.47
CA LYS A 52 7.96 -0.03 -1.90
C LYS A 52 8.61 -0.84 -0.78
N ALA A 53 9.51 -0.24 0.00
CA ALA A 53 10.16 -0.94 1.11
C ALA A 53 9.16 -1.46 2.15
N TYR A 54 8.17 -0.65 2.56
CA TYR A 54 7.12 -1.10 3.48
C TYR A 54 6.23 -2.17 2.83
N HIS A 55 5.83 -1.95 1.58
CA HIS A 55 4.93 -2.84 0.85
C HIS A 55 5.53 -4.24 0.69
N ASP A 56 6.80 -4.34 0.32
CA ASP A 56 7.44 -5.63 0.05
C ASP A 56 7.87 -6.36 1.33
N SER A 57 7.91 -5.67 2.47
CA SER A 57 8.32 -6.25 3.76
C SER A 57 7.13 -6.38 4.72
N GLU A 58 6.82 -5.31 5.46
CA GLU A 58 5.88 -5.31 6.57
C GLU A 58 4.45 -5.62 6.11
N LYS A 59 4.00 -5.08 4.97
CA LYS A 59 2.66 -5.40 4.45
C LYS A 59 2.53 -6.89 4.13
N GLN A 60 3.49 -7.46 3.40
CA GLN A 60 3.47 -8.89 3.11
C GLN A 60 3.54 -9.76 4.38
N LYS A 61 4.23 -9.32 5.43
CA LYS A 61 4.22 -10.01 6.74
C LYS A 61 2.84 -9.97 7.38
N GLN A 62 2.20 -8.79 7.41
CA GLN A 62 0.86 -8.60 7.98
C GLN A 62 -0.20 -9.42 7.24
N GLU A 63 -0.12 -9.49 5.91
CA GLU A 63 -1.01 -10.32 5.09
C GLU A 63 -0.84 -11.80 5.36
N ARG A 64 0.39 -12.28 5.54
CA ARG A 64 0.67 -13.67 5.93
C ARG A 64 0.23 -13.98 7.36
N ALA A 65 0.35 -13.00 8.26
CA ALA A 65 -0.01 -13.16 9.67
C ALA A 65 -1.52 -13.09 9.95
N THR A 66 -2.32 -12.58 9.00
CA THR A 66 -3.77 -12.50 9.11
C THR A 66 -4.39 -13.65 8.31
N PRO A 67 -4.74 -14.80 8.94
CA PRO A 67 -5.30 -15.92 8.21
C PRO A 67 -6.66 -15.52 7.65
N GLY A 68 -6.78 -15.62 6.33
CA GLY A 68 -8.05 -15.54 5.61
C GLY A 68 -8.67 -16.89 5.35
N TRP A 69 -8.31 -17.88 6.15
CA TRP A 69 -8.67 -19.28 6.08
C TRP A 69 -8.91 -19.73 7.51
#